data_AF-A0A958V145-F1
#
_entry.id   AF-A0A958V145-F1
#
_cell.length_a   1.000
_cell.length_b   1.000
_cell.length_c   1.000
_cell.angle_alpha   90.00
_cell.angle_beta   90.00
_cell.angle_gamma   90.00
#
_symmetry.space_group_name_H-M   'P 1'
#
loop_
_entity.id
_entity.type
_entity.pdbx_description
1 polymer ?
#
loop_
_entity_poly.entity_id
_entity_poly.type
_entity_poly.pdbx_seq_one_letter_code
_entity_poly.pdbx_strand_id
1 'polypeptide(L)' 'MKELLNRLINHETITKEEAKNALVNISKGIYNQSQVASFLTVYMMR' A
#
# COMPACT_ATOMS: atom_id res chain seq x y z
N MET A 1 6.74 -0.67 2.15
CA MET A 1 5.39 -0.26 2.59
C MET A 1 5.35 1.10 3.26
N LYS A 2 6.32 1.46 4.12
CA LYS A 2 6.33 2.77 4.83
C LYS A 2 6.31 3.98 3.89
N GLU A 3 7.15 4.02 2.85
CA GLU A 3 7.11 5.10 1.84
C GLU A 3 5.78 5.15 1.08
N LEU A 4 5.28 3.99 0.68
CA LEU A 4 4.04 3.87 -0.08
C LEU A 4 2.84 4.38 0.74
N LEU A 5 2.80 4.04 2.04
CA LEU A 5 1.85 4.61 3.01
C LEU A 5 2.02 6.11 3.18
N ASN A 6 3.25 6.62 3.34
CA ASN A 6 3.49 8.06 3.47
C ASN A 6 2.98 8.82 2.25
N ARG A 7 3.22 8.31 1.03
CA ARG A 7 2.72 8.92 -0.21
C ARG A 7 1.21 8.91 -0.27
N LEU A 8 0.59 7.77 0.06
CA LEU A 8 -0.87 7.65 0.12
C LEU A 8 -1.50 8.58 1.17
N ILE A 9 -0.87 8.72 2.35
CA ILE A 9 -1.28 9.67 3.41
C ILE A 9 -1.12 11.11 2.94
N ASN A 10 -0.07 11.42 2.19
CA ASN A 10 0.15 12.73 1.55
C ASN A 10 -0.76 12.98 0.33
N HIS A 11 -1.80 12.17 0.15
CA HIS A 11 -2.77 12.34 -0.91
C HIS A 11 -2.20 12.15 -2.34
N GLU A 12 -1.00 11.58 -2.45
CA GLU A 12 -0.39 11.25 -3.73
C GLU A 12 -1.05 10.00 -4.34
N THR A 13 -1.08 9.96 -5.67
CA THR A 13 -1.50 8.77 -6.40
C THR A 13 -0.30 7.84 -6.62
N ILE A 14 -0.57 6.55 -6.57
CA ILE A 14 0.40 5.51 -6.91
C ILE A 14 0.11 4.99 -8.31
N THR A 15 1.15 4.58 -9.02
CA THR A 15 1.01 3.98 -10.33
C THR A 15 0.46 2.56 -10.23
N LYS A 16 -0.09 2.04 -11.33
CA LYS A 16 -0.57 0.66 -11.43
C LYS A 16 0.53 -0.36 -11.12
N GLU A 17 1.77 -0.06 -11.48
CA GLU A 17 2.92 -0.92 -11.22
C GLU A 17 3.27 -0.98 -9.73
N GLU A 18 3.25 0.15 -9.04
CA GLU A 18 3.47 0.23 -7.59
C GLU A 18 2.38 -0.50 -6.80
N ALA A 19 1.12 -0.33 -7.20
CA ALA A 19 0.00 -1.06 -6.61
C ALA A 19 0.14 -2.57 -6.79
N LYS A 20 0.52 -3.02 -8.00
CA LYS A 20 0.79 -4.43 -8.28
C LYS A 20 1.93 -4.97 -7.42
N ASN A 21 3.05 -4.25 -7.33
CA ASN A 21 4.19 -4.64 -6.50
C ASN A 21 3.82 -4.70 -5.01
N ALA A 22 3.00 -3.77 -4.52
CA ALA A 22 2.49 -3.81 -3.16
C ALA A 22 1.69 -5.11 -2.92
N LEU A 23 0.72 -5.45 -3.78
CA LEU A 23 -0.09 -6.67 -3.66
C LEU A 23 0.74 -7.96 -3.77
N VAL A 24 1.74 -7.99 -4.65
CA VAL A 24 2.69 -9.12 -4.78
C VAL A 24 3.50 -9.29 -3.49
N ASN A 25 3.95 -8.20 -2.88
CA ASN A 25 4.71 -8.26 -1.63
C ASN A 25 3.83 -8.61 -0.43
N ILE A 26 2.55 -8.23 -0.44
CA ILE A 26 1.54 -8.66 0.54
C ILE A 26 1.35 -10.18 0.45
N SER A 27 1.14 -10.71 -0.76
CA SER A 27 0.95 -12.17 -0.97
C SER A 27 2.20 -13.00 -0.66
N LYS A 28 3.39 -12.40 -0.75
CA LYS A 28 4.66 -13.01 -0.30
C LYS A 28 4.87 -12.99 1.21
N GLY A 29 3.98 -12.36 1.99
CA GLY A 29 4.10 -12.25 3.45
C GLY A 29 5.19 -11.29 3.92
N ILE A 30 5.67 -10.38 3.04
CA ILE A 30 6.74 -9.43 3.36
C ILE A 30 6.25 -8.33 4.32
N TYR A 31 4.94 -8.09 4.34
CA TYR A 31 4.31 -7.05 5.16
C TYR A 31 3.45 -7.66 6.26
N ASN A 32 3.46 -7.01 7.42
CA ASN A 32 2.63 -7.43 8.53
C ASN A 32 1.17 -7.01 8.33
N GLN A 33 0.28 -7.65 9.08
CA GLN A 33 -1.16 -7.43 8.97
C GLN A 33 -1.57 -5.96 9.18
N SER A 34 -0.90 -5.24 10.08
CA SER A 34 -1.15 -3.81 10.32
C SER A 34 -0.83 -2.96 9.08
N GLN A 35 0.30 -3.20 8.43
CA GLN A 35 0.72 -2.48 7.23
C GLN A 35 -0.22 -2.77 6.04
N VAL A 36 -0.66 -4.02 5.89
CA VAL A 36 -1.65 -4.43 4.88
C VAL A 36 -2.97 -3.71 5.11
N ALA A 37 -3.47 -3.71 6.36
CA ALA A 37 -4.70 -3.03 6.72
C ALA A 37 -4.63 -1.53 6.42
N SER A 38 -3.56 -0.85 6.84
CA SER A 38 -3.36 0.57 6.56
C SER A 38 -3.32 0.87 5.06
N PHE A 39 -2.62 0.05 4.26
CA PHE A 39 -2.57 0.21 2.80
C PHE A 39 -3.96 0.09 2.18
N LEU A 40 -4.73 -0.94 2.54
CA LEU A 40 -6.09 -1.15 2.03
C LEU A 40 -7.03 -0.02 2.45
N THR A 41 -6.96 0.45 3.70
CA THR A 41 -7.78 1.57 4.18
C THR A 41 -7.54 2.83 3.37
N VAL A 42 -6.28 3.25 3.22
CA VAL A 42 -5.99 4.49 2.47
C VAL A 42 -6.29 4.32 0.97
N TYR A 43 -6.13 3.11 0.42
CA TYR A 43 -6.50 2.81 -0.96
C TYR A 43 -8.01 2.85 -1.21
N MET A 44 -8.84 2.43 -0.23
CA MET A 44 -10.31 2.44 -0.36
C MET A 44 -10.95 3.81 -0.08
N MET A 45 -10.26 4.74 0.57
CA MET A 45 -10.76 6.10 0.83
C MET A 45 -10.64 7.03 -0.40
N ARG A 46 -10.08 6.53 -1.52
CA ARG A 46 -9.90 7.22 -2.80
C ARG A 46 -10.76 6.55 -3.86
#